data_AF-A0A964QL62-F1
#
_entry.id   AF-A0A964QL62-F1
#
_cell.length_a   1.000
_cell.length_b   1.000
_cell.length_c   1.000
_cell.angle_alpha   90.00
_cell.angle_beta   90.00
_cell.angle_gamma   90.00
#
_symmetry.space_group_name_H-M   'P 1'
#
loop_
_entity.id
_entity.type
_entity.pdbx_description
1 polymer ?
#
loop_
_entity_poly.entity_id
_entity_poly.type
_entity_poly.pdbx_seq_one_letter_code
_entity_poly.pdbx_strand_id
1 'polypeptide(L)'
;MKIFWRGSLVLITAGLLAGANGAEARAKRVGQIPNGGVSGCANCHNSTAGGGPRNTFGQMIETGFLGAAGSAGNVQWGPELAKMDADGDGATNGQELSDPDGLWKSGDADPDDAAVVTLPGDAKSHPPIPVASALEATTWAQVKEAMQELFK
;
A
#
# COMPACT_ATOMS: atom_id res chain seq x y z
N MET A 1 6.31 -79.25 27.21
CA MET A 1 6.87 -78.20 26.35
C MET A 1 5.83 -77.10 26.22
N LYS A 2 5.98 -75.96 26.90
CA LYS A 2 5.04 -74.82 26.83
C LYS A 2 5.79 -73.62 26.24
N ILE A 3 5.47 -73.27 25.00
CA ILE A 3 6.03 -72.10 24.31
C ILE A 3 5.23 -70.88 24.77
N PHE A 4 5.87 -69.98 25.51
CA PHE A 4 5.31 -68.68 25.85
C PHE A 4 5.72 -67.66 24.79
N TRP A 5 4.77 -67.26 23.94
CA TRP A 5 4.93 -66.19 22.98
C TRP A 5 4.63 -64.86 23.68
N ARG A 6 5.66 -64.07 24.02
CA ARG A 6 5.50 -62.69 24.50
C ARG A 6 5.55 -61.78 23.28
N GLY A 7 4.40 -61.54 22.65
CA GLY A 7 4.27 -60.50 21.63
C GLY A 7 4.28 -59.13 22.29
N SER A 8 5.39 -58.40 22.17
CA SER A 8 5.45 -56.99 22.56
C SER A 8 4.73 -56.15 21.50
N LEU A 9 3.58 -55.58 21.83
CA LEU A 9 2.94 -54.54 21.03
C LEU A 9 3.76 -53.25 21.19
N VAL A 10 4.48 -52.84 20.15
CA VAL A 10 5.07 -51.51 20.07
C VAL A 10 4.04 -50.59 19.42
N LEU A 11 3.39 -49.75 20.22
CA LEU A 11 2.52 -48.68 19.73
C LEU A 11 3.40 -47.54 19.18
N ILE A 12 3.49 -47.42 17.87
CA ILE A 12 4.10 -46.27 17.20
C ILE A 12 3.04 -45.17 17.12
N THR A 13 3.09 -44.21 18.06
CA THR A 13 2.31 -42.98 17.94
C THR A 13 2.99 -42.07 16.91
N ALA A 14 2.42 -42.01 15.71
CA ALA A 14 2.76 -40.99 14.72
C ALA A 14 2.22 -39.63 15.20
N GLY A 15 3.07 -38.80 15.79
CA GLY A 15 2.74 -37.43 16.18
C GLY A 15 2.58 -36.56 14.93
N LEU A 16 1.35 -36.16 14.63
CA LEU A 16 1.05 -35.18 13.59
C LEU A 16 1.44 -33.79 14.14
N LEU A 17 2.62 -33.30 13.77
CA LEU A 17 3.03 -31.91 14.01
C LEU A 17 2.23 -31.02 13.04
N ALA A 18 1.03 -30.60 13.46
CA ALA A 18 0.32 -29.52 12.81
C ALA A 18 1.11 -28.23 13.06
N GLY A 19 1.85 -27.78 12.04
CA GLY A 19 2.48 -26.46 12.05
C GLY A 19 1.39 -25.40 12.15
N ALA A 20 1.30 -24.74 13.30
CA ALA A 20 0.47 -23.55 13.46
C ALA A 20 1.08 -22.44 12.60
N ASN A 21 0.61 -22.30 11.37
CA ASN A 21 0.81 -21.08 10.60
C ASN A 21 -0.02 -20.00 11.30
N GLY A 22 0.62 -19.27 12.22
CA GLY A 22 0.00 -18.11 12.84
C GLY A 22 -0.53 -17.20 11.73
N ALA A 23 -1.81 -16.84 11.81
CA ALA A 23 -2.36 -15.76 11.02
C ALA A 23 -1.66 -14.48 11.51
N GLU A 24 -0.50 -14.15 10.95
CA GLU A 24 0.21 -12.93 11.29
C GLU A 24 -0.61 -11.76 10.75
N ALA A 25 -1.31 -11.07 11.64
CA ALA A 25 -1.92 -9.79 11.35
C ALA A 25 -0.79 -8.82 10.95
N ARG A 26 -0.76 -8.43 9.67
CA ARG A 26 0.29 -7.56 9.11
C ARG A 26 0.03 -6.08 9.41
N ALA A 27 -0.57 -5.80 10.58
CA ALA A 27 -0.96 -4.46 11.02
C ALA A 27 0.23 -3.50 11.09
N LYS A 28 1.46 -4.01 11.29
CA LYS A 28 2.69 -3.20 11.24
C LYS A 28 2.83 -2.37 9.96
N ARG A 29 2.27 -2.84 8.83
CA ARG A 29 2.38 -2.17 7.53
C ARG A 29 1.58 -0.87 7.45
N VAL A 30 0.56 -0.71 8.30
CA VAL A 30 -0.20 0.52 8.42
C VAL A 30 0.70 1.69 8.84
N GLY A 31 1.64 1.45 9.76
CA GLY A 31 2.64 2.45 10.18
C GLY A 31 3.88 2.51 9.30
N GLN A 32 3.85 1.92 8.09
CA GLN A 32 4.98 1.91 7.15
C GLN A 32 4.71 2.73 5.88
N ILE A 33 3.61 3.49 5.87
CA ILE A 33 3.24 4.48 4.86
C ILE A 33 2.80 5.77 5.59
N PRO A 34 2.99 6.96 4.99
CA PRO A 34 2.50 8.21 5.57
C PRO A 34 0.99 8.18 5.66
N ASN A 35 0.44 8.79 6.71
CA ASN A 35 -0.99 8.87 6.97
C ASN A 35 -1.70 7.50 6.99
N GLY A 36 -0.97 6.39 7.12
CA GLY A 36 -1.54 5.05 7.04
C GLY A 36 -2.58 4.79 8.13
N GLY A 37 -2.47 5.47 9.28
CA GLY A 37 -3.45 5.41 10.36
C GLY A 37 -4.83 5.96 10.02
N VAL A 38 -4.96 6.83 9.00
CA VAL A 38 -6.24 7.45 8.61
C VAL A 38 -7.23 6.39 8.10
N SER A 39 -6.77 5.57 7.15
CA SER A 39 -7.58 4.50 6.53
C SER A 39 -7.21 3.09 7.01
N GLY A 40 -6.15 2.96 7.82
CA GLY A 40 -5.73 1.71 8.42
C GLY A 40 -5.47 0.61 7.39
N CYS A 41 -6.13 -0.53 7.59
CA CYS A 41 -6.02 -1.68 6.69
C CYS A 41 -6.59 -1.42 5.28
N ALA A 42 -7.53 -0.47 5.15
CA ALA A 42 -8.19 -0.18 3.88
C ALA A 42 -7.22 0.39 2.84
N ASN A 43 -6.09 0.96 3.27
CA ASN A 43 -5.02 1.38 2.36
C ASN A 43 -4.55 0.23 1.45
N CYS A 44 -4.47 -1.01 1.96
CA CYS A 44 -3.91 -2.15 1.22
C CYS A 44 -4.93 -3.27 0.95
N HIS A 45 -6.13 -3.22 1.53
CA HIS A 45 -7.11 -4.30 1.49
C HIS A 45 -8.49 -3.75 1.13
N ASN A 46 -9.26 -4.53 0.38
CA ASN A 46 -10.66 -4.18 0.05
C ASN A 46 -11.56 -4.17 1.30
N SER A 47 -11.16 -4.91 2.34
CA SER A 47 -11.84 -4.95 3.64
C SER A 47 -11.16 -3.97 4.60
N THR A 48 -11.95 -3.13 5.25
CA THR A 48 -11.47 -2.19 6.29
C THR A 48 -10.93 -2.90 7.53
N ALA A 49 -11.39 -4.13 7.81
CA ALA A 49 -10.83 -4.98 8.86
C ALA A 49 -9.46 -5.57 8.47
N GLY A 50 -9.01 -5.37 7.22
CA GLY A 50 -7.87 -6.05 6.63
C GLY A 50 -8.18 -7.50 6.28
N GLY A 51 -7.11 -8.25 5.96
CA GLY A 51 -7.24 -9.61 5.47
C GLY A 51 -7.96 -9.70 4.11
N GLY A 52 -8.16 -10.92 3.63
CA GLY A 52 -8.77 -11.13 2.31
C GLY A 52 -7.95 -10.52 1.16
N PRO A 53 -8.59 -10.29 0.00
CA PRO A 53 -7.93 -9.71 -1.17
C PRO A 53 -7.36 -8.32 -0.90
N ARG A 54 -6.20 -8.06 -1.48
CA ARG A 54 -5.59 -6.72 -1.51
C ARG A 54 -6.22 -5.88 -2.62
N ASN A 55 -6.33 -4.58 -2.39
CA ASN A 55 -6.62 -3.61 -3.44
C ASN A 55 -5.38 -3.45 -4.35
N THR A 56 -5.45 -2.58 -5.35
CA THR A 56 -4.35 -2.38 -6.30
C THR A 56 -3.08 -1.87 -5.62
N PHE A 57 -3.18 -0.91 -4.70
CA PHE A 57 -2.04 -0.42 -3.91
C PHE A 57 -1.37 -1.53 -3.07
N GLY A 58 -2.17 -2.34 -2.37
CA GLY A 58 -1.64 -3.47 -1.60
C GLY A 58 -0.97 -4.53 -2.48
N GLN A 59 -1.47 -4.76 -3.70
CA GLN A 59 -0.82 -5.64 -4.67
C GLN A 59 0.51 -5.05 -5.15
N MET A 60 0.54 -3.77 -5.50
CA MET A 60 1.75 -3.05 -5.89
C MET A 60 2.84 -3.16 -4.81
N ILE A 61 2.48 -2.92 -3.55
CA ILE A 61 3.39 -3.09 -2.41
C ILE A 61 3.92 -4.52 -2.34
N GLU A 62 3.04 -5.53 -2.37
CA GLU A 62 3.44 -6.93 -2.23
C GLU A 62 4.38 -7.37 -3.36
N THR A 63 4.20 -6.87 -4.58
CA THR A 63 5.00 -7.26 -5.74
C THR A 63 6.32 -6.49 -5.90
N GLY A 64 6.39 -5.24 -5.43
CA GLY A 64 7.50 -4.34 -5.78
C GLY A 64 8.14 -3.59 -4.62
N PHE A 65 7.47 -3.48 -3.47
CA PHE A 65 7.89 -2.56 -2.40
C PHE A 65 7.91 -3.21 -1.02
N LEU A 66 8.19 -4.51 -0.96
CA LEU A 66 8.56 -5.16 0.29
C LEU A 66 10.05 -5.47 0.32
N GLY A 67 10.72 -5.16 1.44
CA GLY A 67 12.13 -5.51 1.64
C GLY A 67 12.40 -7.02 1.71
N ALA A 68 11.36 -7.83 1.89
CA ALA A 68 11.40 -9.28 1.82
C ALA A 68 10.00 -9.83 1.46
N ALA A 69 9.93 -11.00 0.84
CA ALA A 69 8.66 -11.62 0.52
C ALA A 69 7.88 -12.05 1.79
N GLY A 70 6.56 -12.12 1.69
CA GLY A 70 5.71 -12.63 2.76
C GLY A 70 5.62 -11.71 3.98
N SER A 71 5.32 -12.26 5.16
CA SER A 71 4.97 -11.48 6.36
C SER A 71 6.15 -10.74 6.97
N ALA A 72 7.36 -11.25 6.77
CA ALA A 72 8.59 -10.64 7.26
C ALA A 72 8.86 -9.27 6.62
N GLY A 73 8.48 -9.09 5.34
CA GLY A 73 8.67 -7.86 4.59
C GLY A 73 8.03 -6.62 5.21
N ASN A 74 8.79 -5.54 5.22
CA ASN A 74 8.33 -4.18 5.54
C ASN A 74 8.14 -3.40 4.25
N VAL A 75 7.12 -2.53 4.21
CA VAL A 75 6.90 -1.59 3.09
C VAL A 75 8.13 -0.70 2.94
N GLN A 76 8.63 -0.59 1.71
CA GLN A 76 9.70 0.31 1.32
C GLN A 76 9.08 1.59 0.76
N TRP A 77 8.55 2.44 1.65
CA TRP A 77 8.04 3.74 1.25
C TRP A 77 9.18 4.66 0.81
N GLY A 78 9.01 5.33 -0.32
CA GLY A 78 10.00 6.19 -0.93
C GLY A 78 9.48 6.85 -2.21
N PRO A 79 10.31 7.69 -2.85
CA PRO A 79 9.91 8.47 -4.03
C PRO A 79 9.35 7.63 -5.18
N GLU A 80 9.84 6.40 -5.35
CA GLU A 80 9.39 5.49 -6.41
C GLU A 80 7.94 5.02 -6.17
N LEU A 81 7.60 4.62 -4.94
CA LEU A 81 6.24 4.23 -4.60
C LEU A 81 5.30 5.45 -4.58
N ALA A 82 5.76 6.58 -4.04
CA ALA A 82 4.96 7.81 -3.95
C ALA A 82 4.56 8.39 -5.32
N LYS A 83 5.39 8.20 -6.36
CA LYS A 83 5.12 8.67 -7.73
C LYS A 83 4.26 7.73 -8.57
N MET A 84 4.04 6.51 -8.12
CA MET A 84 3.12 5.60 -8.81
C MET A 84 1.67 5.99 -8.53
N ASP A 85 0.81 5.66 -9.47
CA ASP A 85 -0.64 5.76 -9.37
C ASP A 85 -1.15 4.32 -9.42
N ALA A 86 -1.56 3.79 -8.26
CA ALA A 86 -1.83 2.35 -8.16
C ALA A 86 -3.21 1.95 -8.66
N ASP A 87 -4.19 2.83 -8.66
CA ASP A 87 -5.55 2.55 -9.13
C ASP A 87 -5.92 3.23 -10.46
N GLY A 88 -5.06 4.12 -10.96
CA GLY A 88 -5.13 4.69 -12.30
C GLY A 88 -6.08 5.88 -12.42
N ASP A 89 -6.36 6.59 -11.33
CA ASP A 89 -7.26 7.75 -11.32
C ASP A 89 -6.57 9.10 -11.66
N GLY A 90 -5.24 9.08 -11.83
CA GLY A 90 -4.43 10.24 -12.16
C GLY A 90 -3.83 10.96 -10.94
N ALA A 91 -4.12 10.53 -9.71
CA ALA A 91 -3.41 10.93 -8.51
C ALA A 91 -2.32 9.90 -8.17
N THR A 92 -1.15 10.37 -7.73
CA THR A 92 -0.11 9.45 -7.26
C THR A 92 -0.36 9.05 -5.81
N ASN A 93 0.12 7.88 -5.40
CA ASN A 93 0.02 7.38 -4.03
C ASN A 93 0.51 8.42 -3.00
N GLY A 94 1.56 9.17 -3.35
CA GLY A 94 2.10 10.25 -2.53
C GLY A 94 1.18 11.45 -2.45
N GLN A 95 0.48 11.84 -3.51
CA GLN A 95 -0.52 12.91 -3.45
C GLN A 95 -1.69 12.51 -2.54
N GLU A 96 -2.13 11.26 -2.63
CA GLU A 96 -3.25 10.73 -1.84
C GLU A 96 -2.94 10.56 -0.35
N LEU A 97 -1.71 10.16 -0.03
CA LEU A 97 -1.22 10.00 1.35
C LEU A 97 -0.49 11.26 1.87
N SER A 98 -0.56 12.36 1.12
CA SER A 98 0.02 13.68 1.45
C SER A 98 1.55 13.70 1.62
N ASP A 99 2.27 12.83 0.92
CA ASP A 99 3.73 12.85 0.77
C ASP A 99 4.12 12.72 -0.72
N PRO A 100 3.89 13.76 -1.55
CA PRO A 100 4.07 13.67 -3.02
C PRO A 100 5.52 13.38 -3.45
N ASP A 101 6.51 13.76 -2.63
CA ASP A 101 7.92 13.52 -2.93
C ASP A 101 8.44 12.18 -2.36
N GLY A 102 7.63 11.47 -1.56
CA GLY A 102 8.02 10.19 -0.95
C GLY A 102 9.15 10.33 0.09
N LEU A 103 9.22 11.48 0.78
CA LEU A 103 10.31 11.78 1.71
C LEU A 103 10.04 11.25 3.12
N TRP A 104 8.78 11.02 3.48
CA TRP A 104 8.40 10.47 4.77
C TRP A 104 9.12 9.15 5.05
N LYS A 105 9.47 8.90 6.31
CA LYS A 105 10.04 7.64 6.79
C LYS A 105 9.24 7.13 7.98
N SER A 106 9.22 5.80 8.14
CA SER A 106 8.51 5.17 9.27
C SER A 106 8.99 5.71 10.61
N GLY A 107 8.05 6.30 11.37
CA GLY A 107 8.33 6.95 12.65
C GLY A 107 8.35 8.47 12.59
N ASP A 108 8.38 9.07 11.39
CA ASP A 108 8.16 10.50 11.22
C ASP A 108 6.70 10.85 11.54
N ALA A 109 6.47 12.12 11.89
CA ALA A 109 5.10 12.64 11.99
C ALA A 109 4.42 12.56 10.62
N ASP A 110 3.12 12.26 10.62
CA ASP A 110 2.34 12.26 9.38
C ASP A 110 2.31 13.67 8.76
N PRO A 111 2.47 13.77 7.43
CA PRO A 111 2.46 15.04 6.73
C PRO A 111 1.04 15.58 6.53
N ASP A 112 0.94 16.91 6.47
CA ASP A 112 -0.27 17.68 6.17
C ASP A 112 -1.52 17.30 7.01
N ASP A 113 -2.72 17.59 6.49
CA ASP A 113 -4.00 17.38 7.17
C ASP A 113 -4.59 16.01 6.79
N ALA A 114 -4.86 15.17 7.79
CA ALA A 114 -5.51 13.88 7.61
C ALA A 114 -6.88 13.96 6.90
N ALA A 115 -7.54 15.13 6.90
CA ALA A 115 -8.82 15.34 6.24
C ALA A 115 -8.76 15.32 4.70
N VAL A 116 -7.57 15.52 4.10
CA VAL A 116 -7.39 15.48 2.64
C VAL A 116 -6.83 14.15 2.14
N VAL A 117 -6.52 13.22 3.05
CA VAL A 117 -5.99 11.91 2.73
C VAL A 117 -7.06 11.04 2.08
N THR A 118 -6.65 10.31 1.05
CA THR A 118 -7.52 9.47 0.21
C THR A 118 -6.98 8.03 0.13
N LEU A 119 -7.49 7.18 -0.77
CA LEU A 119 -7.24 5.74 -0.76
C LEU A 119 -6.53 5.32 -2.04
N PRO A 120 -5.20 5.03 -2.00
CA PRO A 120 -4.39 4.79 -3.20
C PRO A 120 -4.73 3.53 -3.99
N GLY A 121 -5.70 2.75 -3.54
CA GLY A 121 -6.16 1.55 -4.23
C GLY A 121 -7.64 1.60 -4.59
N ASP A 122 -8.27 2.77 -4.56
CA ASP A 122 -9.67 3.00 -4.90
C ASP A 122 -9.83 4.28 -5.73
N ALA A 123 -9.89 4.11 -7.06
CA ALA A 123 -10.03 5.19 -8.04
C ALA A 123 -11.28 6.10 -7.88
N LYS A 124 -12.17 5.82 -6.92
CA LYS A 124 -13.31 6.68 -6.55
C LYS A 124 -13.02 7.56 -5.34
N SER A 125 -11.91 7.32 -4.65
CA SER A 125 -11.46 8.02 -3.47
C SER A 125 -10.16 8.71 -3.81
N HIS A 126 -10.28 9.86 -4.47
CA HIS A 126 -9.16 10.59 -5.05
C HIS A 126 -9.18 12.05 -4.56
N PRO A 127 -8.02 12.72 -4.47
CA PRO A 127 -7.98 14.15 -4.22
C PRO A 127 -8.73 14.86 -5.36
N PRO A 128 -9.20 16.10 -5.17
CA PRO A 128 -9.74 16.87 -6.27
C PRO A 128 -8.73 16.84 -7.42
N ILE A 129 -9.09 16.21 -8.54
CA ILE A 129 -8.20 16.17 -9.72
C ILE A 129 -7.83 17.62 -9.96
N PRO A 130 -6.53 17.98 -9.96
CA PRO A 130 -6.14 19.30 -10.42
C PRO A 130 -6.66 19.35 -11.85
N VAL A 131 -7.81 20.00 -12.06
CA VAL A 131 -8.29 20.36 -13.39
C VAL A 131 -7.07 20.96 -14.04
N ALA A 132 -6.52 20.28 -15.04
CA ALA A 132 -5.22 20.62 -15.64
C ALA A 132 -5.17 22.14 -15.68
N SER A 133 -4.37 22.71 -14.76
CA SER A 133 -4.60 24.10 -14.35
C SER A 133 -4.62 24.91 -15.63
N ALA A 134 -5.48 25.92 -15.71
CA ALA A 134 -5.72 26.71 -16.93
C ALA A 134 -4.44 27.19 -17.69
N LEU A 135 -3.25 27.02 -17.11
CA LEU A 135 -1.95 27.03 -17.78
C LEU A 135 -1.75 26.01 -18.93
N GLU A 136 -2.20 24.75 -18.81
CA GLU A 136 -2.07 23.77 -19.91
C GLU A 136 -3.11 23.99 -21.01
N ALA A 137 -4.25 24.60 -20.65
CA ALA A 137 -5.30 24.97 -21.60
C ALA A 137 -5.08 26.32 -22.27
N THR A 138 -4.12 27.15 -21.84
CA THR A 138 -3.70 28.31 -22.62
C THR A 138 -2.99 27.82 -23.87
N THR A 139 -3.76 27.73 -24.95
CA THR A 139 -3.22 27.44 -26.28
C THR A 139 -2.07 28.40 -26.58
N TRP A 140 -1.05 27.93 -27.30
CA TRP A 140 0.06 28.77 -27.77
C TRP A 140 -0.38 30.04 -28.51
N ALA A 141 -1.63 30.09 -29.00
CA ALA A 141 -2.25 31.28 -29.56
C ALA A 141 -2.46 32.38 -28.49
N GLN A 142 -3.01 32.04 -27.33
CA GLN A 142 -3.27 32.99 -26.24
C GLN A 142 -1.97 33.51 -25.62
N VAL A 143 -0.94 32.67 -25.52
CA VAL A 143 0.39 33.08 -25.04
C VAL A 143 1.02 34.07 -26.03
N LYS A 144 0.91 33.82 -27.34
CA LYS A 144 1.45 34.73 -28.37
C LYS A 144 0.74 36.08 -28.38
N GLU A 145 -0.58 36.09 -28.25
CA GLU A 145 -1.37 37.33 -28.22
C GLU A 145 -1.04 38.17 -26.98
N ALA A 146 -0.95 37.55 -25.80
CA ALA A 146 -0.54 38.23 -24.57
C ALA A 146 0.89 38.80 -24.65
N MET A 147 1.83 38.07 -25.26
CA MET A 147 3.19 38.59 -25.47
C MET A 147 3.23 39.75 -26.47
N GLN A 148 2.40 39.74 -27.51
CA GLN A 148 2.35 40.84 -28.49
C GLN A 148 1.80 42.14 -27.90
N GLU A 149 0.88 42.08 -26.93
CA GLU A 149 0.41 43.29 -26.22
C GLU A 149 1.44 43.84 -25.22
N LEU A 150 2.33 43.00 -24.68
CA LEU A 150 3.40 43.41 -23.76
C LEU A 150 4.59 44.10 -24.46
N PHE A 151 4.73 43.95 -25.78
CA PHE A 151 5.83 44.51 -26.56
C PHE A 151 5.39 45.60 -27.57
N LYS A 152 4.21 46.20 -27.38
CA LYS A 152 3.78 47.45 -28.03
C LYS A 152 4.08 48.64 -27.13
#